data_AF-A0A529LER8-F1
#
_entry.id   AF-A0A529LER8-F1
#
_cell.length_a   1.000
_cell.length_b   1.000
_cell.length_c   1.000
_cell.angle_alpha   90.00
_cell.angle_beta   90.00
_cell.angle_gamma   90.00
#
_symmetry.space_group_name_H-M   'P 1'
#
loop_
_entity.id
_entity.type
_entity.pdbx_description
1 polymer ?
#
loop_
_entity_poly.entity_id
_entity_poly.type
_entity_poly.pdbx_seq_one_letter_code
_entity_poly.pdbx_strand_id
1 'polypeptide(L)'
;MSEDRKKEIESLRFAAALSKPIKPSPLLNTLLSIFVGTPARSTRADQPKAPAFDGSMANTFPLQILLVDDNATNRKLGSKVLERLGYKPDLAIDGQSAIAAYSQG
;
A
#
# COMPACT_ATOMS: atom_id res chain seq x y z
N MET A 1 4.60 22.97 -15.23
CA MET A 1 4.99 22.85 -16.65
C MET A 1 4.12 23.81 -17.42
N SER A 2 4.69 24.64 -18.31
CA SER A 2 3.87 25.52 -19.17
C SER A 2 3.00 24.67 -20.09
N GLU A 3 1.79 25.13 -20.39
CA GLU A 3 0.83 24.45 -21.27
C GLU A 3 1.40 24.23 -22.68
N ASP A 4 2.32 25.09 -23.13
CA ASP A 4 3.03 24.93 -24.41
C ASP A 4 3.90 23.67 -24.46
N ARG A 5 4.55 23.33 -23.34
CA ARG A 5 5.41 22.14 -23.25
C ARG A 5 4.60 20.83 -23.24
N LYS A 6 3.37 20.86 -22.70
CA LYS A 6 2.46 19.71 -22.77
C LYS A 6 2.02 19.46 -24.22
N LYS A 7 1.60 20.52 -24.93
CA LYS A 7 1.20 20.44 -26.34
C LYS A 7 2.32 19.97 -27.26
N GLU A 8 3.56 20.37 -26.99
CA GLU A 8 4.76 19.90 -27.70
C GLU A 8 5.06 18.42 -27.42
N ILE A 9 4.85 17.94 -26.19
CA ILE A 9 5.01 16.53 -25.84
C ILE A 9 3.88 15.67 -26.43
N GLU A 10 2.66 16.20 -26.52
CA GLU A 10 1.50 15.52 -27.11
C GLU A 10 1.60 15.38 -28.65
N SER A 11 2.30 16.29 -29.32
CA SER A 11 2.56 16.20 -30.76
C SER A 11 3.64 15.16 -31.10
N LEU A 12 4.44 14.74 -30.11
CA LEU A 12 5.38 13.62 -30.24
C LEU A 12 4.65 12.30 -30.05
N ARG A 13 4.78 11.40 -31.03
CA ARG A 13 4.16 10.07 -31.01
C ARG A 13 4.94 9.10 -30.11
N PHE A 14 4.79 9.24 -28.79
CA PHE A 14 5.35 8.29 -27.83
C PHE A 14 4.61 6.96 -27.86
N ALA A 15 5.35 5.85 -27.80
CA ALA A 15 4.78 4.52 -27.69
C ALA A 15 4.17 4.25 -26.29
N ALA A 16 4.72 4.88 -25.23
CA ALA A 16 4.18 4.84 -23.87
C ALA A 16 4.80 5.95 -22.99
N ALA A 17 4.17 6.24 -21.85
CA ALA A 17 4.68 7.14 -20.81
C ALA A 17 4.62 6.49 -19.42
N LEU A 18 5.63 6.74 -18.59
CA LEU A 18 5.73 6.21 -17.22
C LEU A 18 5.99 7.35 -16.21
N SER A 19 5.33 7.30 -15.06
CA SER A 19 5.54 8.27 -13.98
C SER A 19 6.81 7.96 -13.18
N LYS A 20 7.51 9.00 -12.74
CA LYS A 20 8.60 8.87 -11.76
C LYS A 20 8.03 8.66 -10.33
N PRO A 21 8.73 7.94 -9.43
CA PRO A 21 9.92 7.12 -9.69
C PRO A 21 9.57 5.88 -10.53
N ILE A 22 10.45 5.55 -11.49
CA ILE A 22 10.23 4.41 -12.39
C ILE A 22 10.43 3.13 -11.59
N LYS A 23 9.39 2.29 -11.51
CA LYS A 23 9.44 0.97 -10.86
C LYS A 23 9.77 -0.12 -11.90
N PRO A 24 10.50 -1.20 -11.51
CA PRO A 24 10.89 -2.27 -12.44
C PRO A 24 9.71 -2.96 -13.14
N SER A 25 8.66 -3.35 -12.41
CA SER A 25 7.55 -4.12 -13.00
C SER A 25 6.74 -3.31 -14.03
N PRO A 26 6.34 -2.04 -13.76
CA PRO A 26 5.70 -1.20 -14.77
C PRO A 26 6.56 -0.99 -16.01
N LEU A 27 7.88 -0.80 -15.86
CA LEU A 27 8.80 -0.64 -16.99
C LEU A 27 8.86 -1.88 -17.89
N LEU A 28 9.04 -3.07 -17.29
CA LEU A 28 9.08 -4.33 -18.03
C LEU A 28 7.77 -4.58 -18.79
N ASN A 29 6.62 -4.38 -18.14
CA ASN A 29 5.31 -4.56 -18.76
C ASN A 29 5.11 -3.64 -19.96
N THR A 30 5.53 -2.38 -19.85
CA THR A 30 5.47 -1.42 -20.96
C THR A 30 6.32 -1.88 -22.15
N LEU A 31 7.56 -2.32 -21.93
CA LEU A 31 8.44 -2.80 -23.00
C LEU A 31 7.87 -4.04 -23.69
N LEU A 32 7.36 -5.01 -22.92
CA LEU A 32 6.73 -6.21 -23.48
C LEU A 32 5.52 -5.86 -24.35
N SER A 33 4.70 -4.90 -23.92
CA SER A 33 3.55 -4.48 -24.73
C SER A 33 3.90 -3.80 -26.04
N ILE A 34 5.00 -3.04 -26.08
CA ILE A 34 5.44 -2.31 -27.28
C ILE A 34 6.10 -3.25 -28.28
N PHE A 35 6.98 -4.15 -27.80
CA PHE A 35 7.84 -4.94 -28.68
C PHE A 35 7.34 -6.35 -28.96
N VAL A 36 6.56 -6.94 -28.05
CA VAL A 36 6.10 -8.33 -28.15
C VAL A 36 4.62 -8.42 -28.53
N GLY A 37 3.86 -7.32 -28.40
CA GLY A 37 2.43 -7.30 -28.70
C GLY A 37 1.58 -8.09 -27.70
N THR A 38 2.18 -8.57 -26.62
CA THR A 38 1.43 -9.08 -25.46
C THR A 38 0.64 -7.89 -24.93
N PRO A 39 -0.70 -7.98 -24.77
CA PRO A 39 -1.43 -6.91 -24.14
C PRO A 39 -0.75 -6.64 -22.80
N ALA A 40 -0.23 -5.42 -22.61
CA ALA A 40 0.22 -4.97 -21.30
C ALA A 40 -0.91 -5.39 -20.37
N ARG A 41 -0.63 -6.33 -19.46
CA ARG A 41 -1.59 -6.76 -18.46
C ARG A 41 -2.20 -5.48 -17.95
N SER A 42 -3.47 -5.25 -18.29
CA SER A 42 -4.10 -3.95 -18.18
C SER A 42 -3.70 -3.36 -16.84
N THR A 43 -3.29 -2.10 -16.80
CA THR A 43 -2.99 -1.40 -15.53
C THR A 43 -4.18 -1.40 -14.57
N ARG A 44 -5.35 -1.96 -14.96
CA ARG A 44 -6.48 -2.31 -14.06
C ARG A 44 -6.34 -3.67 -13.36
N ALA A 45 -5.67 -4.66 -13.95
CA ALA A 45 -5.50 -5.99 -13.36
C ALA A 45 -4.34 -6.05 -12.33
N ASP A 46 -3.42 -5.07 -12.38
CA ASP A 46 -2.33 -4.88 -11.41
C ASP A 46 -2.56 -3.68 -10.48
N GLN A 47 -3.76 -3.07 -10.47
CA GLN A 47 -4.15 -2.38 -9.24
C GLN A 47 -4.22 -3.47 -8.19
N PRO A 48 -3.42 -3.41 -7.10
CA PRO A 48 -3.77 -4.21 -5.96
C PRO A 48 -5.21 -3.80 -5.65
N LYS A 49 -6.18 -4.70 -5.85
CA LYS A 49 -7.45 -4.59 -5.13
C LYS A 49 -6.98 -4.36 -3.72
N ALA A 50 -7.19 -3.14 -3.20
CA ALA A 50 -6.73 -2.80 -1.87
C ALA A 50 -7.17 -3.98 -0.99
N PRO A 51 -6.25 -4.62 -0.25
CA PRO A 51 -6.60 -5.83 0.49
C PRO A 51 -7.90 -5.52 1.22
N ALA A 52 -8.95 -6.26 0.88
CA ALA A 52 -10.26 -6.02 1.43
C ALA A 52 -10.15 -6.43 2.89
N PHE A 53 -9.87 -5.46 3.75
CA PHE A 53 -9.83 -5.69 5.18
C PHE A 53 -11.25 -6.07 5.60
N ASP A 54 -11.40 -7.29 6.10
CA ASP A 54 -12.66 -7.76 6.64
C ASP A 54 -12.85 -7.16 8.04
N GLY A 55 -13.71 -6.16 8.16
CA GLY A 55 -14.03 -5.52 9.43
C GLY A 55 -14.77 -6.42 10.42
N SER A 56 -15.23 -7.61 9.99
CA SER A 56 -15.84 -8.60 10.87
C SER A 56 -14.84 -9.59 11.47
N MET A 57 -13.55 -9.45 11.16
CA MET A 57 -12.52 -10.38 11.62
C MET A 57 -12.47 -10.46 13.15
N ALA A 58 -12.60 -9.33 13.86
CA ALA A 58 -12.65 -9.32 15.33
C ALA A 58 -13.90 -10.00 15.92
N ASN A 59 -15.01 -10.08 15.18
CA ASN A 59 -16.19 -10.82 15.62
C ASN A 59 -15.99 -12.33 15.44
N THR A 60 -15.33 -12.71 14.34
CA THR A 60 -15.02 -14.12 14.03
C THR A 60 -13.91 -14.66 14.93
N PHE A 61 -12.92 -13.82 15.24
CA PHE A 61 -11.76 -14.13 16.07
C PHE A 61 -11.57 -13.01 17.10
N PRO A 62 -12.17 -13.11 18.30
CA PRO A 62 -12.10 -12.05 19.31
C PRO A 62 -10.76 -12.06 20.05
N LEU A 63 -9.71 -11.57 19.38
CA LEU A 63 -8.36 -11.46 19.93
C LEU A 63 -8.15 -10.13 20.65
N GLN A 64 -7.42 -10.18 21.76
CA GLN A 64 -6.79 -9.01 22.38
C GLN A 64 -5.39 -8.87 21.79
N ILE A 65 -5.09 -7.70 21.21
CA ILE A 65 -3.87 -7.49 20.44
C ILE A 65 -3.07 -6.34 21.06
N LEU A 66 -1.84 -6.62 21.46
CA LEU A 66 -0.86 -5.61 21.85
C LEU A 66 0.08 -5.34 20.66
N LEU A 67 0.08 -4.11 20.16
CA LEU A 67 0.97 -3.65 19.09
C LEU A 67 2.14 -2.86 19.69
N VAL A 68 3.35 -3.38 19.50
CA VAL A 68 4.60 -2.77 20.02
C VAL A 68 5.46 -2.31 18.85
N ASP A 69 5.72 -1.00 18.76
CA ASP A 69 6.62 -0.43 17.76
C ASP A 69 7.17 0.92 18.27
N ASP A 70 8.49 1.09 18.21
CA ASP A 70 9.21 2.29 18.68
C ASP A 70 9.03 3.49 17.73
N ASN A 71 8.72 3.23 16.46
CA ASN A 71 8.43 4.25 15.48
C ASN A 71 6.94 4.63 15.49
N ALA A 72 6.66 5.88 15.88
CA ALA A 72 5.29 6.41 15.94
C ALA A 72 4.52 6.30 14.62
N THR A 73 5.19 6.38 13.47
CA THR A 73 4.57 6.23 12.15
C THR A 73 4.13 4.79 11.91
N ASN A 74 4.99 3.82 12.22
CA ASN A 74 4.67 2.40 12.05
C ASN A 74 3.57 1.96 13.02
N ARG A 75 3.64 2.39 14.29
CA ARG A 75 2.60 2.11 15.29
C ARG A 75 1.24 2.64 14.85
N LYS A 76 1.19 3.87 14.31
CA LYS A 76 -0.04 4.46 13.77
C LYS A 76 -0.55 3.72 12.53
N LEU A 77 0.35 3.28 11.65
CA LEU A 77 -0.03 2.48 10.48
C LEU A 77 -0.61 1.13 10.92
N GLY A 78 0.05 0.43 11.83
CA GLY A 78 -0.39 -0.86 12.36
C GLY A 78 -1.74 -0.75 13.10
N SER A 79 -1.93 0.30 13.91
CA SER A 79 -3.21 0.53 14.59
C SER A 79 -4.35 0.70 13.57
N LYS A 80 -4.14 1.47 12.50
CA LYS A 80 -5.13 1.68 11.44
C LYS A 80 -5.46 0.41 10.67
N VAL A 81 -4.49 -0.48 10.48
CA VAL A 81 -4.72 -1.79 9.86
C VAL A 81 -5.59 -2.67 10.77
N LEU A 82 -5.26 -2.74 12.06
CA LEU A 82 -6.02 -3.53 13.04
C LEU A 82 -7.44 -2.99 13.25
N GLU A 83 -7.61 -1.66 13.29
CA GLU A 83 -8.92 -1.00 13.33
C GLU A 83 -9.79 -1.36 12.11
N ARG A 84 -9.20 -1.43 10.91
CA ARG A 84 -9.92 -1.84 9.69
C ARG A 84 -10.34 -3.31 9.70
N LEU A 85 -9.66 -4.14 10.49
CA LEU A 85 -10.01 -5.54 10.74
C LEU A 85 -11.03 -5.70 11.89
N GLY A 86 -11.50 -4.58 12.47
CA GLY A 86 -12.47 -4.58 13.57
C GLY A 86 -11.86 -4.68 14.97
N TYR A 87 -10.55 -4.73 15.10
CA TYR A 87 -9.87 -4.82 16.40
C TYR A 87 -9.64 -3.46 17.03
N LYS A 88 -9.44 -3.46 18.35
CA LYS A 88 -8.98 -2.32 19.15
C LYS A 88 -7.69 -2.72 19.86
N PRO A 89 -6.52 -2.46 19.24
CA PRO A 89 -5.26 -2.88 19.85
C PRO A 89 -4.82 -1.94 20.96
N ASP A 90 -4.20 -2.51 21.98
CA ASP A 90 -3.38 -1.77 22.93
C ASP A 90 -2.04 -1.43 22.29
N LEU A 91 -1.46 -0.29 22.66
CA LEU A 91 -0.26 0.24 22.02
C LEU A 91 0.87 0.38 23.03
N ALA A 92 2.06 -0.07 22.64
CA ALA A 92 3.30 0.14 23.39
C ALA A 92 4.41 0.68 22.48
N ILE A 93 5.38 1.38 23.08
CA ILE A 93 6.47 2.03 22.35
C ILE A 93 7.81 1.30 22.52
N ASP A 94 7.88 0.36 23.47
CA ASP A 94 9.07 -0.40 23.80
C ASP A 94 8.70 -1.66 24.59
N GLY A 95 9.72 -2.46 24.96
CA GLY A 95 9.51 -3.69 25.72
C GLY A 95 8.99 -3.47 27.14
N GLN A 96 9.39 -2.38 27.81
CA GLN A 96 8.96 -2.10 29.18
C GLN A 96 7.48 -1.74 29.25
N SER A 97 7.03 -0.84 28.37
CA SER A 97 5.62 -0.49 28.22
C SER A 97 4.78 -1.67 27.74
N ALA A 98 5.35 -2.55 26.90
CA ALA A 98 4.67 -3.77 26.46
C ALA A 98 4.40 -4.76 27.62
N ILE A 99 5.39 -5.01 28.47
CA ILE A 99 5.23 -5.88 29.65
C ILE A 99 4.20 -5.27 30.62
N ALA A 100 4.26 -3.95 30.83
CA ALA A 100 3.31 -3.25 31.68
C ALA A 100 1.87 -3.35 31.15
N ALA A 101 1.67 -3.22 29.84
CA ALA A 101 0.37 -3.38 29.19
C ALA A 101 -0.14 -4.83 29.24
N TYR A 102 0.74 -5.82 29.00
CA TYR A 102 0.40 -7.24 29.09
C TYR A 102 -0.07 -7.64 30.50
N SER A 103 0.53 -7.06 31.54
CA SER A 103 0.21 -7.40 32.93
C SER A 103 -1.13 -6.83 33.41
N GLN A 104 -1.82 -6.02 32.60
CA GLN A 104 -3.12 -5.41 32.91
C GLN A 104 -4.31 -6.12 32.24
N GLY A 105 -4.07 -7.16 31.43
CA GLY A 105 -5.08 -8.02 30.80
C GLY A 105 -5.00 -9.47 31.28
#